data_AF-A0A847X545-F1
#
_entry.id   AF-A0A847X545-F1
#
_cell.length_a   1.000
_cell.length_b   1.000
_cell.length_c   1.000
_cell.angle_alpha   90.00
_cell.angle_beta   90.00
_cell.angle_gamma   90.00
#
_symmetry.space_group_name_H-M   'P 1'
#
loop_
_entity.id
_entity.type
_entity.pdbx_description
1 polymer ?
#
loop_
_entity_poly.entity_id
_entity_poly.type
_entity_poly.pdbx_seq_one_letter_code
_entity_poly.pdbx_strand_id
1 'polypeptide(L)'
;MATIDYNITEEVLPIIPIRGLWIFPHNVLHFDIGREISSKAMDEALMNDSKVFLASQKDLRVEDPLPSDFYHIGTVAEIKQTLKLPNGNTRVLVEGLYRGVIDSFEDNSEFYEAKIDVYEYSPEDIEMNTEVTAAVRLLMNDAREYLSLNSNLSTEMLMAVVDIEDPSRLSDVLTSYLNLKNEEYFQLLSAFDVYDRMLSLHSIMKREIEFLHIENNINQKVTQKMNQSQKEYFLREQINVIRDELGDTEDTDQYIDDYMAKLDELELDEDSREYVEKEVKRLRSMSPGSPEVSVVRNFLDHVMDLPWGNKTDDDTDIKFVRKTLEKEHYGLEDVKQRIVEFIAVKKMKGNLKGPIICLVGPPGVGKTSISKSIAHSLNRKFISMRLGGVRDEAEIRGHRRTYIGAMPGRIITLLEKVKVNNPVFLLDEIDKLASDFRGDPASALLEVLDP
;
A
#
# COMPACT_ATOMS: atom_id res chain seq x y z
N MET A 1 25.15 34.75 29.08
CA MET A 1 24.82 33.36 28.72
C MET A 1 25.49 32.50 29.77
N ALA A 2 24.78 31.51 30.32
CA ALA A 2 25.25 30.78 31.50
C ALA A 2 26.41 29.85 31.14
N THR A 3 27.61 30.40 31.21
CA THR A 3 28.86 29.69 31.04
C THR A 3 29.14 28.88 32.29
N ILE A 4 29.39 27.57 32.10
CA ILE A 4 30.06 26.78 33.13
C ILE A 4 31.54 27.12 33.07
N ASP A 5 32.12 27.46 34.21
CA ASP A 5 33.56 27.49 34.38
C ASP A 5 34.07 26.06 34.53
N TYR A 6 34.46 25.45 33.41
CA TYR A 6 35.04 24.11 33.43
C TYR A 6 36.47 24.16 33.98
N ASN A 7 36.77 23.28 34.94
CA ASN A 7 38.14 22.95 35.31
C ASN A 7 38.67 21.93 34.31
N ILE A 8 39.56 22.37 33.41
CA ILE A 8 40.12 21.52 32.36
C ILE A 8 41.40 20.86 32.88
N THR A 9 41.40 19.53 32.96
CA THR A 9 42.56 18.72 33.33
C THR A 9 42.99 17.84 32.16
N GLU A 10 44.30 17.75 31.91
CA GLU A 10 44.84 16.85 30.89
C GLU A 10 45.10 15.48 31.52
N GLU A 11 44.41 14.44 31.04
CA GLU A 11 44.62 13.04 31.43
C GLU A 11 45.03 12.20 30.20
N VAL A 12 45.99 11.28 30.37
CA VAL A 12 46.30 10.27 29.33
C VAL A 12 45.43 9.05 29.61
N LEU A 13 44.52 8.74 28.69
CA LEU A 13 43.54 7.68 28.87
C LEU A 13 43.49 6.70 27.68
N PRO A 14 43.29 5.40 27.94
CA PRO A 14 42.99 4.44 26.89
C PRO A 14 41.61 4.72 26.28
N ILE A 15 41.54 4.63 24.95
CA ILE A 15 40.33 4.88 24.16
C ILE A 15 39.66 3.55 23.81
N ILE A 16 38.36 3.45 24.11
CA ILE A 16 37.52 2.35 23.64
C ILE A 16 36.52 2.90 22.61
N PRO A 17 36.64 2.51 21.33
CA PRO A 17 35.74 2.99 20.30
C PRO A 17 34.40 2.25 20.33
N ILE A 18 33.33 2.96 20.65
CA ILE A 18 31.98 2.39 20.75
C ILE A 18 31.21 2.52 19.43
N ARG A 19 30.49 1.46 19.07
CA ARG A 19 29.75 1.35 17.80
C ARG A 19 28.25 1.54 18.05
N GLY A 20 27.68 2.61 17.52
CA GLY A 20 26.23 2.86 17.57
C GLY A 20 25.71 3.20 18.97
N LEU A 21 26.60 3.53 19.89
CA LEU A 21 26.28 3.94 21.25
C LEU A 21 26.91 5.30 21.52
N TRP A 22 26.24 6.07 22.37
CA TRP A 22 26.72 7.34 22.91
C TRP A 22 26.57 7.30 24.42
N ILE A 23 27.61 7.69 25.13
CA ILE A 23 27.59 7.81 26.58
C ILE A 23 27.70 9.28 26.95
N PHE A 24 26.81 9.72 27.83
CA PHE A 24 26.83 11.06 28.40
C PHE A 24 27.26 10.97 29.88
N PRO A 25 27.75 12.07 30.46
CA PRO A 25 27.98 12.15 31.90
C PRO A 25 26.78 11.67 32.72
N HIS A 26 27.06 10.98 33.82
CA HIS A 26 26.11 10.35 34.75
C HIS A 26 25.24 9.23 34.16
N ASN A 27 25.45 8.85 32.90
CA ASN A 27 24.73 7.73 32.29
C ASN A 27 25.48 6.42 32.54
N VAL A 28 24.73 5.36 32.85
CA VAL A 28 25.26 4.02 33.07
C VAL A 28 24.81 3.12 31.92
N LEU A 29 25.78 2.50 31.23
CA LEU A 29 25.47 1.60 30.12
C LEU A 29 26.32 0.33 30.13
N HIS A 30 25.81 -0.69 29.44
CA HIS A 30 26.54 -1.93 29.19
C HIS A 30 26.86 -2.05 27.71
N PHE A 31 28.08 -2.49 27.38
CA PHE A 31 28.44 -2.84 26.01
C PHE A 31 29.41 -4.02 25.98
N ASP A 32 29.48 -4.69 24.83
CA ASP A 32 30.30 -5.87 24.64
C ASP A 32 31.60 -5.51 23.91
N ILE A 33 32.73 -5.90 24.49
CA ILE A 33 34.05 -5.78 23.92
C ILE A 33 34.45 -7.12 23.33
N GLY A 34 34.70 -7.14 22.01
CA GLY A 34 35.19 -8.31 21.28
C GLY A 34 36.47 -8.08 20.49
N ARG A 35 36.89 -6.83 20.27
CA ARG A 35 38.14 -6.50 19.55
C ARG A 35 39.33 -6.59 20.50
N GLU A 36 40.43 -7.17 20.04
CA GLU A 36 41.65 -7.33 20.83
C GLU A 36 42.21 -5.97 21.32
N ILE A 37 42.25 -4.98 20.43
CA ILE A 37 42.67 -3.58 20.72
C ILE A 37 41.84 -2.99 21.86
N SER A 38 40.52 -3.20 21.85
CA SER A 38 39.61 -2.69 22.89
C SER A 38 39.70 -3.48 24.19
N SER A 39 40.02 -4.77 24.14
CA SER A 39 40.27 -5.59 25.33
C SER A 39 41.53 -5.13 26.05
N LYS A 40 42.61 -4.84 25.29
CA LYS A 40 43.86 -4.33 25.87
C LYS A 40 43.68 -2.94 26.48
N ALA A 41 42.97 -2.04 25.80
CA ALA A 41 42.60 -0.72 26.36
C ALA A 41 41.84 -0.85 27.70
N MET A 42 40.90 -1.79 27.78
CA MET A 42 40.15 -2.07 29.01
C MET A 42 41.03 -2.65 30.12
N ASP A 43 41.91 -3.60 29.79
CA ASP A 43 42.82 -4.21 30.77
C ASP A 43 43.79 -3.17 31.34
N GLU A 44 44.32 -2.27 30.51
CA GLU A 44 45.16 -1.14 30.96
C GLU A 44 44.40 -0.19 31.90
N ALA A 45 43.17 0.18 31.53
CA ALA A 45 42.33 1.02 32.36
C ALA A 45 42.05 0.41 33.73
N LEU A 46 41.77 -0.90 33.79
CA LEU A 46 41.53 -1.59 35.06
C LEU A 46 42.78 -1.62 35.97
N MET A 47 43.98 -1.47 35.40
CA MET A 47 45.22 -1.32 36.18
C MET A 47 45.45 0.13 36.64
N ASN A 48 44.95 1.13 35.89
CA ASN A 48 45.14 2.55 36.13
C ASN A 48 43.81 3.29 36.35
N ASP A 49 43.35 3.33 37.60
CA ASP A 49 42.18 4.08 38.08
C ASP A 49 40.82 3.74 37.44
N SER A 50 40.73 2.67 36.64
CA SER A 50 39.49 2.18 36.01
C SER A 50 38.80 3.18 35.08
N LYS A 51 39.51 4.23 34.63
CA LYS A 51 39.01 5.25 33.71
C LYS A 51 39.33 4.90 32.26
N VAL A 52 38.37 5.11 31.37
CA VAL A 52 38.50 4.96 29.92
C VAL A 52 37.90 6.17 29.22
N PHE A 53 38.40 6.48 28.02
CA PHE A 53 37.74 7.42 27.14
C PHE A 53 36.88 6.67 26.11
N LEU A 54 35.58 6.95 26.10
CA LEU A 54 34.64 6.34 25.18
C LEU A 54 34.38 7.28 24.00
N ALA A 55 34.81 6.86 22.82
CA ALA A 55 34.68 7.62 21.58
C ALA A 55 33.72 6.91 20.62
N SER A 56 32.66 7.59 20.20
CA SER A 56 31.71 7.04 19.23
C SER A 56 32.31 7.01 17.82
N GLN A 57 32.05 5.93 17.08
CA GLN A 57 32.46 5.79 15.67
C GLN A 57 31.51 6.57 14.75
N LYS A 58 32.07 7.22 13.72
CA LYS A 58 31.32 7.94 12.69
C LYS A 58 30.55 7.01 11.76
N ASP A 59 31.23 6.00 11.21
CA ASP A 59 30.63 5.00 10.32
C ASP A 59 30.54 3.64 11.00
N LEU A 60 29.31 3.18 11.22
CA LEU A 60 29.01 1.90 11.85
C LEU A 60 29.47 0.70 11.03
N ARG A 61 29.87 0.86 9.76
CA ARG A 61 30.28 -0.26 8.89
C ARG A 61 31.77 -0.60 9.01
N VAL A 62 32.56 0.27 9.64
CA VAL A 62 34.00 0.06 9.79
C VAL A 62 34.27 -0.92 10.91
N GLU A 63 34.82 -2.09 10.57
CA GLU A 63 35.11 -3.14 11.55
C GLU A 63 36.36 -2.85 12.38
N ASP A 64 37.39 -2.22 11.81
CA ASP A 64 38.61 -1.82 12.51
C ASP A 64 38.82 -0.31 12.31
N PRO A 65 38.21 0.52 13.17
CA PRO A 65 38.21 1.96 12.98
C PRO A 65 39.57 2.57 13.32
N LEU A 66 40.01 3.51 12.49
CA LEU A 66 41.22 4.31 12.71
C LEU A 66 40.91 5.54 13.57
N PRO A 67 41.92 6.21 14.15
CA PRO A 67 41.76 7.46 14.89
C PRO A 67 40.91 8.53 14.18
N SER A 68 40.95 8.59 12.84
CA SER A 68 40.15 9.51 12.02
C SER A 68 38.65 9.21 12.01
N ASP A 69 38.28 7.97 12.33
CA ASP A 69 36.92 7.45 12.22
C ASP A 69 36.11 7.68 13.51
N PHE A 70 36.74 8.23 14.55
CA PHE A 70 36.10 8.60 15.81
C PHE A 70 35.70 10.06 15.82
N TYR A 71 34.67 10.39 16.61
CA TYR A 71 34.47 11.77 17.03
C TYR A 71 35.59 12.17 18.01
N HIS A 72 36.07 13.41 17.88
CA HIS A 72 37.13 13.98 18.73
C HIS A 72 36.59 14.34 20.13
N ILE A 73 35.28 14.38 20.29
CA ILE A 73 34.59 14.61 21.57
C ILE A 73 33.93 13.30 21.98
N GLY A 74 34.13 12.94 23.23
CA GLY A 74 33.61 11.73 23.84
C GLY A 74 33.42 11.94 25.34
N THR A 75 33.36 10.84 26.06
CA THR A 75 33.08 10.86 27.49
C THR A 75 34.12 10.02 28.23
N VAL A 76 34.74 10.62 29.24
CA VAL A 76 35.53 9.90 30.22
C VAL A 76 34.56 9.10 31.07
N ALA A 77 34.75 7.79 31.15
CA ALA A 77 33.88 6.88 31.85
C ALA A 77 34.68 5.97 32.79
N GLU A 78 34.06 5.57 33.89
CA GLU A 78 34.63 4.63 34.85
C GLU A 78 34.06 3.23 34.60
N ILE A 79 34.92 2.24 34.54
CA ILE A 79 34.53 0.83 34.47
C ILE A 79 34.07 0.38 35.87
N LYS A 80 32.78 0.12 36.02
CA LYS A 80 32.21 -0.36 37.30
C LYS A 80 32.29 -1.86 37.44
N GLN A 81 32.08 -2.60 36.33
CA GLN A 81 32.04 -4.06 36.36
C GLN A 81 32.40 -4.65 35.01
N THR A 82 33.05 -5.81 35.01
CA THR A 82 33.30 -6.63 33.82
C THR A 82 32.73 -8.04 34.01
N LEU A 83 32.21 -8.62 32.93
CA LEU A 83 31.66 -9.98 32.89
C LEU A 83 32.12 -10.68 31.62
N LYS A 84 32.91 -11.75 31.78
CA LYS A 84 33.33 -12.58 30.64
C LYS A 84 32.16 -13.46 30.19
N LEU A 85 31.80 -13.35 28.91
CA LEU A 85 30.74 -14.14 28.29
C LEU A 85 31.29 -15.46 27.72
N PRO A 86 30.46 -16.52 27.59
CA PRO A 86 30.89 -17.82 27.07
C PRO A 86 31.41 -17.81 25.62
N ASN A 87 31.07 -16.78 24.84
CA ASN A 87 31.51 -16.60 23.46
C ASN A 87 32.91 -15.97 23.34
N GLY A 88 33.58 -15.67 24.46
CA GLY A 88 34.90 -15.04 24.49
C GLY A 88 34.87 -13.51 24.57
N ASN A 89 33.72 -12.87 24.41
CA ASN A 89 33.59 -11.41 24.58
C ASN A 89 33.50 -11.04 26.06
N THR A 90 33.88 -9.80 26.38
CA THR A 90 33.70 -9.23 27.73
C THR A 90 32.60 -8.18 27.70
N ARG A 91 31.56 -8.37 28.50
CA ARG A 91 30.55 -7.34 28.75
C ARG A 91 31.04 -6.41 29.84
N VAL A 92 31.03 -5.11 29.58
CA VAL A 92 31.50 -4.09 30.52
C VAL A 92 30.34 -3.18 30.90
N LEU A 93 30.24 -2.86 32.18
CA LEU A 93 29.39 -1.83 32.74
C LEU A 93 30.22 -0.58 33.02
N VAL A 94 29.83 0.55 32.44
CA VAL A 94 30.51 1.83 32.59
C VAL A 94 29.55 2.90 33.08
N GLU A 95 30.08 3.88 33.82
CA GLU A 95 29.40 5.13 34.17
C GLU A 95 30.15 6.30 33.51
N GLY A 96 29.46 7.11 32.72
CA GLY A 96 30.05 8.34 32.19
C GLY A 96 30.28 9.35 33.32
N LEU A 97 31.47 9.94 33.37
CA LEU A 97 31.83 10.92 34.39
C LEU A 97 31.79 12.35 33.82
N TYR A 98 32.61 12.59 32.79
CA TYR A 98 32.85 13.94 32.26
C TYR A 98 32.96 13.90 30.73
N ARG A 99 32.69 15.05 30.11
CA ARG A 99 33.02 15.24 28.69
C ARG A 99 34.54 15.33 28.55
N GLY A 100 35.05 14.82 27.45
CA GLY A 100 36.46 15.02 27.11
C GLY A 100 36.66 15.29 25.63
N VAL A 101 37.74 16.03 25.34
CA VAL A 101 38.19 16.33 23.98
C VAL A 101 39.54 15.68 23.77
N ILE A 102 39.69 14.95 22.67
CA ILE A 102 40.97 14.38 22.26
C ILE A 102 41.85 15.54 21.77
N ASP A 103 42.95 15.81 22.47
CA ASP A 103 43.98 16.76 22.01
C ASP A 103 44.93 16.06 21.01
N SER A 104 45.53 14.96 21.43
CA SER A 104 46.50 14.22 20.62
C SER A 104 46.54 12.72 20.96
N PHE A 105 46.74 11.89 19.94
CA PHE A 105 46.91 10.45 20.10
C PHE A 105 48.36 10.12 20.46
N GLU A 106 48.54 9.18 21.39
CA GLU A 106 49.85 8.65 21.76
C GLU A 106 50.27 7.52 20.80
N ASP A 107 51.58 7.34 20.63
CA ASP A 107 52.12 6.30 19.75
C ASP A 107 52.15 4.95 20.50
N ASN A 108 51.01 4.25 20.45
CA ASN A 108 50.83 2.95 21.08
C ASN A 108 50.31 1.93 20.07
N SER A 109 51.07 0.85 19.86
CA SER A 109 50.74 -0.20 18.89
C SER A 109 49.76 -1.25 19.42
N GLU A 110 49.52 -1.29 20.73
CA GLU A 110 48.71 -2.33 21.37
C GLU A 110 47.25 -1.93 21.53
N PHE A 111 46.98 -0.66 21.83
CA PHE A 111 45.65 -0.11 21.96
C PHE A 111 45.66 1.40 21.66
N TYR A 112 44.49 1.99 21.46
CA TYR A 112 44.38 3.43 21.27
C TYR A 112 44.50 4.15 22.61
N GLU A 113 45.37 5.15 22.65
CA GLU A 113 45.65 5.98 23.83
C GLU A 113 45.79 7.42 23.37
N ALA A 114 45.30 8.36 24.17
CA ALA A 114 45.37 9.78 23.83
C ALA A 114 45.41 10.65 25.06
N LYS A 115 45.90 11.87 24.85
CA LYS A 115 45.72 13.00 25.77
C LYS A 115 44.32 13.56 25.62
N ILE A 116 43.60 13.55 26.72
CA ILE A 116 42.21 13.98 26.80
C ILE A 116 42.15 15.22 27.70
N ASP A 117 41.63 16.31 27.17
CA ASP A 117 41.17 17.45 27.96
C ASP A 117 39.84 17.07 28.62
N VAL A 118 39.85 16.85 29.93
CA VAL A 118 38.68 16.47 30.72
C VAL A 118 38.01 17.73 31.24
N TYR A 119 36.72 17.88 30.95
CA TYR A 119 35.94 19.05 31.31
C TYR A 119 35.12 18.76 32.58
N GLU A 120 35.74 18.98 33.73
CA GLU A 120 35.10 18.85 35.04
C GLU A 120 34.38 20.15 35.41
N TYR A 121 33.25 20.05 36.12
CA TYR A 121 32.57 21.22 36.67
C TYR A 121 31.95 20.89 38.03
N SER A 122 31.81 21.90 38.89
CA SER A 122 30.97 21.80 40.08
C SER A 122 29.56 22.32 39.76
N PRO A 123 28.49 21.67 40.22
CA PRO A 123 27.12 22.20 40.05
C PRO A 123 26.94 23.64 40.59
N GLU A 124 27.77 24.04 41.56
CA GLU A 124 27.78 25.41 42.12
C GLU A 124 28.31 26.45 41.13
N ASP A 125 29.07 26.04 40.11
CA ASP A 125 29.66 26.92 39.09
C ASP A 125 28.65 27.31 38.00
N ILE A 126 27.44 26.72 38.02
CA ILE A 126 26.38 27.02 37.05
C ILE A 126 25.63 28.28 37.49
N GLU A 127 25.78 29.37 36.73
CA GLU A 127 25.01 30.60 36.98
C GLU A 127 23.52 30.40 36.63
N MET A 128 22.69 30.26 37.67
CA MET A 128 21.23 30.15 37.53
C MET A 128 20.58 31.50 37.25
N ASN A 129 20.66 31.95 36.00
CA ASN A 129 19.94 33.14 35.55
C ASN A 129 18.48 32.83 35.13
N THR A 130 17.74 33.88 34.79
CA THR A 130 16.32 33.77 34.37
C THR A 130 16.12 32.92 33.12
N GLU A 131 17.07 32.93 32.19
CA GLU A 131 16.99 32.20 30.91
C GLU A 131 17.20 30.70 31.13
N VAL A 132 18.22 30.31 31.91
CA VAL A 132 18.47 28.91 32.31
C VAL A 132 17.29 28.38 33.09
N THR A 133 16.78 29.14 34.05
CA THR A 133 15.59 28.74 34.83
C THR A 133 14.38 28.49 33.95
N ALA A 134 14.17 29.32 32.91
CA ALA A 134 13.10 29.12 31.94
C ALA A 134 13.34 27.88 31.08
N ALA A 135 14.58 27.65 30.61
CA ALA A 135 14.96 26.47 29.84
C ALA A 135 14.75 25.17 30.63
N VAL A 136 15.09 25.15 31.93
CA VAL A 136 14.85 23.98 32.81
C VAL A 136 13.36 23.65 32.83
N ARG A 137 12.51 24.66 33.00
CA ARG A 137 11.04 24.46 33.01
C ARG A 137 10.52 23.93 31.68
N LEU A 138 11.07 24.39 30.56
CA LEU A 138 10.71 23.89 29.23
C LEU A 138 11.08 22.42 29.07
N LEU A 139 12.34 22.07 29.34
CA LEU A 139 12.81 20.68 29.25
C LEU A 139 12.04 19.75 30.19
N MET A 140 11.74 20.20 31.41
CA MET A 140 10.94 19.41 32.35
C MET A 140 9.50 19.16 31.86
N ASN A 141 8.90 20.13 31.16
CA ASN A 141 7.59 19.94 30.56
C ASN A 141 7.65 18.99 29.37
N ASP A 142 8.67 19.12 28.52
CA ASP A 142 8.87 18.23 27.38
C ASP A 142 9.16 16.79 27.84
N ALA A 143 9.98 16.63 28.88
CA ALA A 143 10.26 15.33 29.47
C ALA A 143 8.97 14.65 29.96
N ARG A 144 8.11 15.37 30.68
CA ARG A 144 6.82 14.84 31.13
C ARG A 144 5.92 14.45 29.96
N GLU A 145 5.84 15.28 28.93
CA GLU A 145 5.03 15.00 27.74
C GLU A 145 5.57 13.78 26.99
N TYR A 146 6.87 13.75 26.70
CA TYR A 146 7.55 12.65 26.03
C TYR A 146 7.34 11.31 26.77
N LEU A 147 7.56 11.30 28.09
CA LEU A 147 7.40 10.11 28.93
C LEU A 147 5.95 9.64 29.04
N SER A 148 4.97 10.55 28.93
CA SER A 148 3.55 10.21 28.92
C SER A 148 3.09 9.54 27.61
N LEU A 149 3.77 9.87 26.51
CA LEU A 149 3.47 9.34 25.18
C LEU A 149 4.23 8.06 24.87
N ASN A 150 5.42 7.89 25.46
CA ASN A 150 6.27 6.74 25.25
C ASN A 150 6.05 5.67 26.33
N SER A 151 5.20 4.69 26.02
CA SER A 151 4.80 3.61 26.93
C SER A 151 5.92 2.66 27.38
N ASN A 152 7.11 2.76 26.80
CA ASN A 152 8.25 1.90 27.13
C ASN A 152 9.10 2.43 28.30
N LEU A 153 8.84 3.67 28.75
CA LEU A 153 9.59 4.31 29.85
C LEU A 153 8.76 4.23 31.14
N SER A 154 9.39 3.81 32.24
CA SER A 154 8.69 3.59 33.50
C SER A 154 8.47 4.88 34.28
N THR A 155 7.42 4.92 35.11
CA THR A 155 7.15 6.04 36.03
C THR A 155 8.32 6.31 37.00
N GLU A 156 9.16 5.30 37.26
CA GLU A 156 10.36 5.43 38.07
C GLU A 156 11.42 6.32 37.39
N MET A 157 11.55 6.25 36.05
CA MET A 157 12.46 7.12 35.29
C MET A 157 12.03 8.58 35.35
N LEU A 158 10.71 8.84 35.33
CA LEU A 158 10.14 10.19 35.52
C LEU A 158 10.54 10.78 36.87
N MET A 159 10.46 9.99 37.94
CA MET A 159 10.85 10.45 39.28
C MET A 159 12.34 10.77 39.35
N ALA A 160 13.19 9.92 38.75
CA ALA A 160 14.64 10.12 38.72
C ALA A 160 15.06 11.42 38.01
N VAL A 161 14.30 11.86 37.00
CA VAL A 161 14.56 13.12 36.28
C VAL A 161 14.07 14.35 37.06
N VAL A 162 12.94 14.23 37.77
CA VAL A 162 12.34 15.36 38.51
C VAL A 162 13.21 15.86 39.66
N ASP A 163 13.98 14.97 40.27
CA ASP A 163 14.85 15.29 41.41
C ASP A 163 16.20 15.90 40.99
N ILE A 164 16.46 16.07 39.69
CA ILE A 164 17.72 16.65 39.19
C ILE A 164 17.63 18.17 39.23
N GLU A 165 18.39 18.79 40.13
CA GLU A 165 18.48 20.25 40.26
C GLU A 165 19.50 20.88 39.30
N ASP A 166 20.55 20.13 38.93
CA ASP A 166 21.62 20.58 38.03
C ASP A 166 21.14 20.59 36.55
N PRO A 167 21.09 21.75 35.88
CA PRO A 167 20.63 21.86 34.49
C PRO A 167 21.51 21.12 33.46
N SER A 168 22.82 21.06 33.71
CA SER A 168 23.76 20.32 32.86
C SER A 168 23.49 18.82 32.97
N ARG A 169 23.40 18.32 34.20
CA ARG A 169 23.07 16.91 34.47
C ARG A 169 21.69 16.53 33.93
N LEU A 170 20.70 17.40 34.09
CA LEU A 170 19.35 17.20 33.55
C LEU A 170 19.40 16.98 32.04
N SER A 171 20.16 17.82 31.32
CA SER A 171 20.29 17.72 29.87
C SER A 171 20.92 16.40 29.44
N ASP A 172 21.94 15.94 30.15
CA ASP A 172 22.66 14.70 29.84
C ASP A 172 21.83 13.46 30.11
N VAL A 173 21.14 13.43 31.26
CA VAL A 173 20.23 12.34 31.63
C VAL A 173 19.01 12.30 30.71
N LEU A 174 18.44 13.44 30.32
CA LEU A 174 17.33 13.46 29.36
C LEU A 174 17.77 12.94 27.98
N THR A 175 18.97 13.29 27.53
CA THR A 175 19.50 12.84 26.25
C THR A 175 19.67 11.33 26.19
N SER A 176 20.02 10.68 27.30
CA SER A 176 20.19 9.21 27.33
C SER A 176 18.88 8.43 27.16
N TYR A 177 17.73 9.06 27.41
CA TYR A 177 16.40 8.45 27.20
C TYR A 177 15.86 8.65 25.78
N LEU A 178 16.50 9.49 24.97
CA LEU A 178 16.10 9.75 23.59
C LEU A 178 16.81 8.78 22.65
N ASN A 179 16.17 8.43 21.54
CA ASN A 179 16.75 7.63 20.45
C ASN A 179 17.04 8.55 19.25
N LEU A 180 18.23 9.15 19.22
CA LEU A 180 18.59 10.20 18.27
C LEU A 180 19.52 9.70 17.17
N LYS A 181 19.72 10.53 16.15
CA LYS A 181 20.76 10.29 15.14
C LYS A 181 22.15 10.64 15.69
N ASN A 182 23.20 10.03 15.13
CA ASN A 182 24.58 10.26 15.55
C ASN A 182 24.97 11.74 15.49
N GLU A 183 24.51 12.49 14.49
CA GLU A 183 24.79 13.92 14.36
C GLU A 183 24.20 14.73 15.53
N GLU A 184 23.04 14.33 16.03
CA GLU A 184 22.33 15.02 17.11
C GLU A 184 22.93 14.69 18.47
N TYR A 185 23.31 13.43 18.69
CA TYR A 185 24.10 13.08 19.88
C TYR A 185 25.44 13.82 19.90
N PHE A 186 26.14 13.89 18.76
CA PHE A 186 27.37 14.65 18.65
C PHE A 186 27.14 16.14 18.94
N GLN A 187 26.10 16.74 18.38
CA GLN A 187 25.73 18.13 18.63
C GLN A 187 25.50 18.40 20.12
N LEU A 188 24.75 17.54 20.81
CA LEU A 188 24.45 17.68 22.23
C LEU A 188 25.67 17.44 23.13
N LEU A 189 26.52 16.45 22.79
CA LEU A 189 27.73 16.18 23.55
C LEU A 189 28.76 17.31 23.38
N SER A 190 28.84 17.90 22.17
CA SER A 190 29.75 18.99 21.82
C SER A 190 29.30 20.36 22.33
N ALA A 191 28.08 20.49 22.85
CA ALA A 191 27.56 21.72 23.41
C ALA A 191 28.00 21.89 24.87
N PHE A 192 29.15 22.53 25.06
CA PHE A 192 29.71 22.81 26.39
C PHE A 192 28.93 23.91 27.15
N ASP A 193 28.35 24.89 26.45
CA ASP A 193 27.42 25.85 27.06
C ASP A 193 26.10 25.17 27.41
N VAL A 194 25.69 25.28 28.69
CA VAL A 194 24.50 24.61 29.22
C VAL A 194 23.25 25.14 28.56
N TYR A 195 23.14 26.45 28.39
CA TYR A 195 21.95 27.07 27.85
C TYR A 195 21.75 26.68 26.38
N ASP A 196 22.81 26.75 25.57
CA ASP A 196 22.77 26.33 24.17
C ASP A 196 22.45 24.84 24.02
N ARG A 197 23.00 24.00 24.89
CA ARG A 197 22.69 22.57 24.95
C ARG A 197 21.22 22.33 25.29
N MET A 198 20.69 23.03 26.29
CA MET A 198 19.28 22.93 26.69
C MET A 198 18.33 23.38 25.59
N LEU A 199 18.64 24.47 24.88
CA LEU A 199 17.84 24.92 23.73
C LEU A 199 17.87 23.92 22.58
N SER A 200 19.05 23.36 22.28
CA SER A 200 19.19 22.31 21.28
C SER A 200 18.37 21.07 21.64
N LEU A 201 18.47 20.63 22.89
CA LEU A 201 17.71 19.50 23.42
C LEU A 201 16.20 19.76 23.40
N HIS A 202 15.75 20.96 23.80
CA HIS A 202 14.35 21.38 23.74
C HIS A 202 13.79 21.26 22.32
N SER A 203 14.53 21.77 21.33
CA SER A 203 14.13 21.68 19.92
C SER A 203 14.04 20.23 19.44
N ILE A 204 14.98 19.37 19.84
CA ILE A 204 14.98 17.95 19.49
C ILE A 204 13.77 17.25 20.15
N MET A 205 13.58 17.42 21.45
CA MET A 205 12.48 16.80 22.20
C MET A 205 11.11 17.21 21.64
N LYS A 206 10.90 18.48 21.28
CA LYS A 206 9.65 18.92 20.66
C LYS A 206 9.33 18.19 19.36
N ARG A 207 10.34 17.97 18.52
CA ARG A 207 10.20 17.22 17.28
C ARG A 207 9.88 15.75 17.56
N GLU A 208 10.56 15.12 18.52
CA GLU A 208 10.29 13.72 18.88
C GLU A 208 8.89 13.52 19.49
N ILE A 209 8.42 14.48 20.31
CA ILE A 209 7.05 14.50 20.84
C ILE A 209 6.01 14.56 19.71
N GLU A 210 6.23 15.41 18.70
CA GLU A 210 5.34 15.51 17.55
C GLU A 210 5.26 14.18 16.77
N PHE A 211 6.40 13.51 16.57
CA PHE A 211 6.43 12.18 15.97
C PHE A 211 5.64 11.16 16.78
N LEU A 212 5.82 11.10 18.10
CA LEU A 212 5.07 10.20 18.97
C LEU A 212 3.56 10.43 18.91
N HIS A 213 3.11 11.70 18.84
CA HIS A 213 1.69 12.02 18.65
C HIS A 213 1.16 11.47 17.32
N ILE A 214 1.92 11.62 16.23
CA ILE A 214 1.53 11.10 14.91
C ILE A 214 1.47 9.56 14.94
N GLU A 215 2.48 8.89 15.51
CA GLU A 215 2.52 7.44 15.65
C GLU A 215 1.34 6.92 16.47
N ASN A 216 1.06 7.51 17.64
CA ASN A 216 -0.08 7.14 18.47
C ASN A 216 -1.42 7.33 17.74
N ASN A 217 -1.58 8.43 17.00
CA ASN A 217 -2.77 8.68 16.18
C ASN A 217 -2.94 7.63 15.06
N ILE A 218 -1.85 7.21 14.42
CA ILE A 218 -1.88 6.14 13.40
C ILE A 218 -2.27 4.81 14.06
N ASN A 219 -1.62 4.45 15.17
CA ASN A 219 -1.90 3.22 15.91
C ASN A 219 -3.36 3.16 16.39
N GLN A 220 -3.91 4.26 16.89
CA GLN A 220 -5.32 4.35 17.25
C GLN A 220 -6.24 4.13 16.04
N LYS A 221 -5.97 4.75 14.89
CA LYS A 221 -6.76 4.55 13.67
C LYS A 221 -6.70 3.11 13.15
N VAL A 222 -5.52 2.50 13.19
CA VAL A 222 -5.33 1.09 12.80
C VAL A 222 -6.10 0.18 13.77
N THR A 223 -5.99 0.42 15.08
CA THR A 223 -6.69 -0.36 16.11
C THR A 223 -8.20 -0.24 15.98
N GLN A 224 -8.73 0.97 15.72
CA GLN A 224 -10.16 1.19 15.45
C GLN A 224 -10.64 0.41 14.22
N LYS A 225 -9.89 0.45 13.12
CA LYS A 225 -10.21 -0.34 11.91
C LYS A 225 -10.16 -1.84 12.19
N MET A 226 -9.15 -2.32 12.90
CA MET A 226 -9.04 -3.74 13.26
C MET A 226 -10.19 -4.19 14.17
N ASN A 227 -10.54 -3.40 15.18
CA ASN A 227 -11.68 -3.70 16.07
C ASN A 227 -13.00 -3.69 15.29
N GLN A 228 -13.17 -2.78 14.34
CA GLN A 228 -14.33 -2.77 13.45
C GLN A 228 -14.37 -4.03 12.57
N SER A 229 -13.27 -4.41 11.94
CA SER A 229 -13.18 -5.62 11.13
C SER A 229 -13.38 -6.90 11.94
N GLN A 230 -12.84 -6.99 13.16
CA GLN A 230 -13.08 -8.12 14.07
C GLN A 230 -14.54 -8.18 14.52
N LYS A 231 -15.16 -7.04 14.82
CA LYS A 231 -16.59 -6.96 15.16
C LYS A 231 -17.45 -7.39 13.98
N GLU A 232 -17.14 -6.93 12.77
CA GLU A 232 -17.83 -7.35 11.55
C GLU A 232 -17.64 -8.84 11.27
N TYR A 233 -16.44 -9.38 11.45
CA TYR A 233 -16.17 -10.82 11.34
C TYR A 233 -17.00 -11.62 12.35
N PHE A 234 -16.98 -11.22 13.62
CA PHE A 234 -17.72 -11.90 14.68
C PHE A 234 -19.24 -11.82 14.46
N LEU A 235 -19.76 -10.68 14.02
CA LEU A 235 -21.18 -10.53 13.68
C LEU A 235 -21.57 -11.38 12.47
N ARG A 236 -20.70 -11.50 11.46
CA ARG A 236 -20.93 -12.41 10.32
C ARG A 236 -20.95 -13.86 10.78
N GLU A 237 -20.03 -14.25 11.65
CA GLU A 237 -19.98 -15.61 12.17
C GLU A 237 -21.20 -15.94 13.03
N GLN A 238 -21.65 -14.99 13.88
CA GLN A 238 -22.90 -15.14 14.61
C GLN A 238 -24.11 -15.25 13.66
N ILE A 239 -24.16 -14.46 12.58
CA ILE A 239 -25.21 -14.57 11.57
C ILE A 239 -25.17 -15.94 10.87
N ASN A 240 -23.98 -16.47 10.57
CA ASN A 240 -23.83 -17.79 9.94
C ASN A 240 -24.32 -18.90 10.88
N VAL A 241 -23.91 -18.88 12.15
CA VAL A 241 -24.40 -19.85 13.16
C VAL A 241 -25.92 -19.74 13.35
N ILE A 242 -26.46 -18.52 13.38
CA ILE A 242 -27.91 -18.29 13.45
C ILE A 242 -28.63 -18.83 12.20
N ARG A 243 -28.03 -18.73 11.01
CA ARG A 243 -28.60 -19.28 9.77
C ARG A 243 -28.60 -20.79 9.74
N ASP A 244 -27.52 -21.42 10.19
CA ASP A 244 -27.43 -22.87 10.32
C ASP A 244 -28.49 -23.40 11.30
N GLU A 245 -28.73 -22.69 12.40
CA GLU A 245 -29.78 -23.02 13.39
C GLU A 245 -31.21 -22.70 12.91
N LEU A 246 -31.39 -21.75 11.98
CA LEU A 246 -32.70 -21.35 11.44
C LEU A 246 -33.14 -22.15 10.19
N GLY A 247 -32.27 -22.98 9.61
CA GLY A 247 -32.60 -23.80 8.44
C GLY A 247 -32.76 -23.01 7.12
N ASP A 248 -32.19 -21.81 7.04
CA ASP A 248 -32.36 -20.85 5.93
C ASP A 248 -31.40 -21.14 4.74
N THR A 249 -30.74 -22.31 4.74
CA THR A 249 -29.72 -22.73 3.76
C THR A 249 -30.30 -23.42 2.53
N GLU A 250 -31.52 -23.96 2.58
CA GLU A 250 -32.04 -24.83 1.50
C GLU A 250 -32.23 -24.10 0.16
N ASP A 251 -32.71 -22.84 0.16
CA ASP A 251 -32.99 -22.12 -1.09
C ASP A 251 -31.71 -21.58 -1.77
N THR A 252 -30.72 -21.08 -1.01
CA THR A 252 -29.56 -20.39 -1.63
C THR A 252 -28.55 -21.36 -2.23
N ASP A 253 -28.32 -22.50 -1.57
CA ASP A 253 -27.41 -23.54 -2.09
C ASP A 253 -27.98 -24.19 -3.36
N GLN A 254 -29.31 -24.38 -3.45
CA GLN A 254 -29.94 -24.93 -4.65
C GLN A 254 -29.71 -24.07 -5.91
N TYR A 255 -29.80 -22.74 -5.81
CA TYR A 255 -29.48 -21.86 -6.96
C TYR A 255 -28.01 -21.94 -7.39
N ILE A 256 -27.09 -22.17 -6.45
CA ILE A 256 -25.66 -22.24 -6.75
C ILE A 256 -25.36 -23.52 -7.53
N ASP A 257 -25.96 -24.64 -7.10
CA ASP A 257 -25.84 -25.91 -7.79
C ASP A 257 -26.44 -25.83 -9.22
N ASP A 258 -27.56 -25.13 -9.39
CA ASP A 258 -28.17 -24.88 -10.71
C ASP A 258 -27.26 -24.06 -11.64
N TYR A 259 -26.58 -23.03 -11.13
CA TYR A 259 -25.64 -22.23 -11.92
C TYR A 259 -24.39 -23.03 -12.32
N MET A 260 -23.86 -23.85 -11.41
CA MET A 260 -22.73 -24.74 -11.71
C MET A 260 -23.09 -25.74 -12.81
N ALA A 261 -24.26 -26.39 -12.70
CA ALA A 261 -24.73 -27.33 -13.72
C ALA A 261 -24.89 -26.68 -15.09
N LYS A 262 -25.46 -25.47 -15.16
CA LYS A 262 -25.56 -24.71 -16.41
C LYS A 262 -24.20 -24.32 -16.97
N LEU A 263 -23.25 -23.91 -16.13
CA LEU A 263 -21.92 -23.49 -16.56
C LEU A 263 -21.16 -24.62 -17.28
N ASP A 264 -21.35 -25.87 -16.83
CA ASP A 264 -20.76 -27.06 -17.45
C ASP A 264 -21.30 -27.33 -18.86
N GLU A 265 -22.56 -26.96 -19.14
CA GLU A 265 -23.20 -27.13 -20.45
C GLU A 265 -22.81 -26.03 -21.46
N LEU A 266 -22.32 -24.88 -21.00
CA LEU A 266 -22.00 -23.74 -21.88
C LEU A 266 -20.63 -23.87 -22.54
N GLU A 267 -20.58 -23.59 -23.84
CA GLU A 267 -19.35 -23.48 -24.63
C GLU A 267 -18.69 -22.09 -24.46
N LEU A 268 -17.99 -21.90 -23.33
CA LEU A 268 -17.22 -20.70 -23.01
C LEU A 268 -15.73 -20.90 -23.29
N ASP A 269 -15.01 -19.81 -23.60
CA ASP A 269 -13.54 -19.79 -23.53
C ASP A 269 -13.04 -19.86 -22.08
N GLU A 270 -11.76 -20.18 -21.89
CA GLU A 270 -11.17 -20.44 -20.57
C GLU A 270 -11.25 -19.20 -19.65
N ASP A 271 -10.94 -18.01 -20.18
CA ASP A 271 -10.96 -16.75 -19.43
C ASP A 271 -12.39 -16.41 -18.98
N SER A 272 -13.37 -16.54 -19.88
CA SER A 272 -14.79 -16.30 -19.58
C SER A 272 -15.32 -17.30 -18.56
N ARG A 273 -14.94 -18.58 -18.68
CA ARG A 273 -15.37 -19.63 -17.74
C ARG A 273 -14.82 -19.39 -16.34
N GLU A 274 -13.53 -19.10 -16.20
CA GLU A 274 -12.91 -18.81 -14.89
C GLU A 274 -13.58 -17.61 -14.23
N TYR A 275 -13.87 -16.55 -15.01
CA TYR A 275 -14.53 -15.35 -14.50
C TYR A 275 -15.94 -15.65 -13.96
N VAL A 276 -16.75 -16.40 -14.71
CA VAL A 276 -18.12 -16.75 -14.29
C VAL A 276 -18.09 -17.68 -13.08
N GLU A 277 -17.21 -18.69 -13.05
CA GLU A 277 -17.06 -19.61 -11.92
C GLU A 277 -16.69 -18.87 -10.63
N LYS A 278 -15.80 -17.88 -10.72
CA LYS A 278 -15.42 -17.02 -9.59
C LYS A 278 -16.61 -16.22 -9.06
N GLU A 279 -17.48 -15.71 -9.92
CA GLU A 279 -18.67 -14.97 -9.52
C GLU A 279 -19.75 -15.88 -8.90
N VAL A 280 -19.89 -17.13 -9.37
CA VAL A 280 -20.75 -18.15 -8.73
C VAL A 280 -20.23 -18.51 -7.33
N LYS A 281 -18.93 -18.75 -7.18
CA LYS A 281 -18.30 -18.99 -5.86
C LYS A 281 -18.46 -17.79 -4.93
N ARG A 282 -18.36 -16.57 -5.46
CA ARG A 282 -18.58 -15.34 -4.72
C ARG A 282 -20.02 -15.24 -4.21
N LEU A 283 -21.02 -15.61 -5.02
CA LEU A 283 -22.43 -15.65 -4.63
C LEU A 283 -22.65 -16.54 -3.40
N ARG A 284 -21.96 -17.68 -3.31
CA ARG A 284 -22.02 -18.59 -2.14
C ARG A 284 -21.59 -17.95 -0.82
N SER A 285 -20.61 -17.04 -0.88
CA SER A 285 -20.10 -16.34 0.30
C SER A 285 -20.92 -15.11 0.71
N MET A 286 -21.91 -14.73 -0.10
CA MET A 286 -22.70 -13.50 0.11
C MET A 286 -23.92 -13.73 1.00
N SER A 287 -24.30 -12.69 1.75
CA SER A 287 -25.52 -12.68 2.56
C SER A 287 -26.77 -12.57 1.67
N PRO A 288 -27.78 -13.47 1.75
CA PRO A 288 -28.98 -13.46 0.90
C PRO A 288 -29.79 -12.15 0.88
N GLY A 289 -29.72 -11.36 1.96
CA GLY A 289 -30.39 -10.04 2.04
C GLY A 289 -29.59 -8.86 1.46
N SER A 290 -28.38 -9.09 0.94
CA SER A 290 -27.55 -8.02 0.37
C SER A 290 -28.07 -7.60 -1.01
N PRO A 291 -28.19 -6.28 -1.31
CA PRO A 291 -28.46 -5.80 -2.67
C PRO A 291 -27.46 -6.32 -3.72
N GLU A 292 -26.24 -6.67 -3.30
CA GLU A 292 -25.21 -7.24 -4.17
C GLU A 292 -25.58 -8.63 -4.69
N VAL A 293 -26.34 -9.42 -3.94
CA VAL A 293 -26.80 -10.75 -4.38
C VAL A 293 -27.70 -10.63 -5.60
N SER A 294 -28.63 -9.67 -5.59
CA SER A 294 -29.50 -9.42 -6.74
C SER A 294 -28.70 -8.98 -7.98
N VAL A 295 -27.67 -8.15 -7.79
CA VAL A 295 -26.81 -7.70 -8.89
C VAL A 295 -26.01 -8.85 -9.49
N VAL A 296 -25.42 -9.72 -8.66
CA VAL A 296 -24.64 -10.87 -9.12
C VAL A 296 -25.55 -11.92 -9.77
N ARG A 297 -26.72 -12.22 -9.18
CA ARG A 297 -27.70 -13.13 -9.78
C ARG A 297 -28.18 -12.65 -11.15
N ASN A 298 -28.60 -11.38 -11.27
CA ASN A 298 -29.02 -10.83 -12.56
C ASN A 298 -27.91 -10.94 -13.62
N PHE A 299 -26.66 -10.66 -13.23
CA PHE A 299 -25.52 -10.84 -14.13
C PHE A 299 -25.35 -12.30 -14.56
N LEU A 300 -25.36 -13.25 -13.62
CA LEU A 300 -25.24 -14.67 -13.92
C LEU A 300 -26.39 -15.14 -14.81
N ASP A 301 -27.63 -14.74 -14.53
CA ASP A 301 -28.81 -15.07 -15.35
C ASP A 301 -28.62 -14.61 -16.80
N HIS A 302 -28.20 -13.36 -17.02
CA HIS A 302 -27.92 -12.84 -18.35
C HIS A 302 -26.81 -13.62 -19.06
N VAL A 303 -25.72 -13.94 -18.36
CA VAL A 303 -24.62 -14.72 -18.94
C VAL A 303 -25.08 -16.13 -19.30
N MET A 304 -25.85 -16.80 -18.44
CA MET A 304 -26.37 -18.15 -18.70
C MET A 304 -27.40 -18.17 -19.85
N ASP A 305 -28.12 -17.06 -20.05
CA ASP A 305 -29.14 -16.94 -21.09
C ASP A 305 -28.60 -16.59 -22.48
N LEU A 306 -27.32 -16.22 -22.58
CA LEU A 306 -26.66 -15.94 -23.84
C LEU A 306 -26.43 -17.23 -24.65
N PRO A 307 -26.52 -17.17 -26.00
CA PRO A 307 -26.42 -18.36 -26.85
C PRO A 307 -24.98 -18.79 -27.12
N TRP A 308 -24.24 -19.14 -26.08
CA TRP A 308 -22.88 -19.69 -26.20
C TRP A 308 -22.90 -20.99 -27.01
N GLY A 309 -22.03 -21.10 -28.02
CA GLY A 309 -21.95 -22.26 -28.90
C GLY A 309 -23.16 -22.51 -29.83
N ASN A 310 -24.35 -22.02 -29.47
CA ASN A 310 -25.59 -22.30 -30.18
C ASN A 310 -25.74 -21.43 -31.43
N LYS A 311 -25.76 -22.08 -32.60
CA LYS A 311 -25.86 -21.44 -33.91
C LYS A 311 -26.88 -22.15 -34.80
N THR A 312 -27.51 -21.39 -35.68
CA THR A 312 -28.29 -21.95 -36.79
C THR A 312 -27.37 -22.56 -37.85
N ASP A 313 -27.83 -23.64 -38.48
CA ASP A 313 -27.16 -24.21 -39.65
C ASP A 313 -27.39 -23.31 -40.87
N ASP A 314 -26.32 -22.64 -41.29
CA ASP A 314 -26.32 -21.72 -42.42
C ASP A 314 -26.57 -22.45 -43.76
N ASP A 315 -27.60 -22.02 -44.50
CA ASP A 315 -27.76 -22.40 -45.91
C ASP A 315 -27.12 -21.33 -46.81
N THR A 316 -25.96 -21.66 -47.38
CA THR A 316 -25.25 -20.76 -48.32
C THR A 316 -25.35 -21.23 -49.77
N ASP A 317 -26.41 -21.95 -50.14
CA ASP A 317 -26.68 -22.23 -51.56
C ASP A 317 -27.05 -20.93 -52.30
N ILE A 318 -26.08 -20.43 -53.07
CA ILE A 318 -26.20 -19.23 -53.90
C ILE A 318 -27.42 -19.31 -54.84
N LYS A 319 -27.75 -20.51 -55.35
CA LYS A 319 -28.91 -20.69 -56.23
C LYS A 319 -30.22 -20.50 -55.47
N PHE A 320 -30.30 -21.06 -54.27
CA PHE A 320 -31.45 -20.89 -53.38
C PHE A 320 -31.60 -19.43 -52.96
N VAL A 321 -30.50 -18.78 -52.53
CA VAL A 321 -30.48 -17.37 -52.16
C VAL A 321 -31.01 -16.48 -53.28
N ARG A 322 -30.49 -16.65 -54.50
CA ARG A 322 -30.96 -15.88 -55.67
C ARG A 322 -32.45 -16.08 -55.91
N LYS A 323 -32.92 -17.33 -55.92
CA LYS A 323 -34.32 -17.67 -56.15
C LYS A 323 -35.25 -17.07 -55.08
N THR A 324 -34.84 -17.08 -53.81
CA THR A 324 -35.60 -16.49 -52.71
C THR A 324 -35.69 -14.98 -52.85
N LEU A 325 -34.58 -14.30 -53.15
CA LEU A 325 -34.56 -12.85 -53.38
C LEU A 325 -35.40 -12.43 -54.59
N GLU A 326 -35.35 -13.20 -55.69
CA GLU A 326 -36.18 -12.96 -56.89
C GLU A 326 -37.67 -13.15 -56.60
N LYS A 327 -38.03 -14.15 -55.79
CA LYS A 327 -39.42 -14.44 -55.42
C LYS A 327 -40.02 -13.38 -54.49
N GLU A 328 -39.25 -12.90 -53.50
CA GLU A 328 -39.77 -12.02 -52.46
C GLU A 328 -39.70 -10.53 -52.81
N HIS A 329 -38.86 -10.15 -53.79
CA HIS A 329 -38.70 -8.76 -54.21
C HIS A 329 -38.76 -8.65 -55.73
N TYR A 330 -39.61 -7.78 -56.26
CA TYR A 330 -39.65 -7.48 -57.69
C TYR A 330 -38.63 -6.38 -58.06
N GLY A 331 -37.91 -6.53 -59.17
CA GLY A 331 -36.86 -5.58 -59.59
C GLY A 331 -35.60 -5.63 -58.72
N LEU A 332 -34.96 -4.48 -58.45
CA LEU A 332 -33.75 -4.36 -57.62
C LEU A 332 -32.58 -5.26 -58.08
N GLU A 333 -32.42 -5.46 -59.39
CA GLU A 333 -31.43 -6.40 -59.95
C GLU A 333 -30.01 -6.13 -59.43
N ASP A 334 -29.56 -4.88 -59.48
CA ASP A 334 -28.21 -4.50 -59.01
C ASP A 334 -28.02 -4.78 -57.50
N VAL A 335 -29.04 -4.52 -56.69
CA VAL A 335 -28.99 -4.72 -55.22
C VAL A 335 -28.97 -6.21 -54.89
N LYS A 336 -29.84 -7.00 -55.52
CA LYS A 336 -29.87 -8.46 -55.35
C LYS A 336 -28.55 -9.09 -55.79
N GLN A 337 -28.03 -8.66 -56.93
CA GLN A 337 -26.74 -9.13 -57.45
C GLN A 337 -25.61 -8.83 -56.45
N ARG A 338 -25.59 -7.64 -55.85
CA ARG A 338 -24.59 -7.28 -54.83
C ARG A 338 -24.69 -8.11 -53.54
N ILE A 339 -25.91 -8.40 -53.09
CA ILE A 339 -26.15 -9.28 -51.93
C ILE A 339 -25.64 -10.70 -52.22
N VAL A 340 -25.95 -11.22 -53.41
CA VAL A 340 -25.50 -12.56 -53.85
C VAL A 340 -23.97 -12.62 -53.93
N GLU A 341 -23.31 -11.59 -54.47
CA GLU A 341 -21.84 -11.47 -54.49
C GLU A 341 -21.26 -11.50 -53.08
N PHE A 342 -21.84 -10.74 -52.15
CA PHE A 342 -21.38 -10.69 -50.77
C PHE A 342 -21.45 -12.06 -50.10
N ILE A 343 -22.57 -12.77 -50.26
CA ILE A 343 -22.77 -14.12 -49.71
C ILE A 343 -21.81 -15.12 -50.38
N ALA A 344 -21.55 -15.00 -51.68
CA ALA A 344 -20.58 -15.83 -52.38
C ALA A 344 -19.15 -15.65 -51.84
N VAL A 345 -18.73 -14.40 -51.60
CA VAL A 345 -17.42 -14.12 -50.98
C VAL A 345 -17.36 -14.70 -49.56
N LYS A 346 -18.43 -14.56 -48.76
CA LYS A 346 -18.52 -15.16 -47.43
C LYS A 346 -18.34 -16.67 -47.45
N LYS A 347 -19.02 -17.35 -48.37
CA LYS A 347 -18.91 -18.80 -48.57
C LYS A 347 -17.48 -19.24 -48.90
N MET A 348 -16.74 -18.45 -49.68
CA MET A 348 -15.37 -18.77 -50.06
C MET A 348 -14.34 -18.53 -48.93
N LYS A 349 -14.52 -17.47 -48.13
CA LYS A 349 -13.53 -17.07 -47.10
C LYS A 349 -13.81 -17.64 -45.70
N GLY A 350 -15.02 -18.13 -45.43
CA GLY A 350 -15.40 -18.68 -44.12
C GLY A 350 -15.64 -17.57 -43.10
N ASN A 351 -14.58 -17.00 -42.53
CA ASN A 351 -14.67 -15.90 -41.57
C ASN A 351 -14.38 -14.56 -42.27
N LEU A 352 -15.41 -13.72 -42.40
CA LEU A 352 -15.27 -12.38 -42.94
C LEU A 352 -14.97 -11.39 -41.82
N LYS A 353 -13.70 -10.95 -41.73
CA LYS A 353 -13.40 -9.56 -41.39
C LYS A 353 -13.74 -8.69 -42.60
N GLY A 354 -15.03 -8.55 -42.87
CA GLY A 354 -15.57 -8.02 -44.11
C GLY A 354 -16.46 -6.80 -43.91
N PRO A 355 -16.63 -5.96 -44.94
CA PRO A 355 -17.47 -4.76 -44.85
C PRO A 355 -18.93 -5.14 -44.58
N ILE A 356 -19.62 -4.33 -43.78
CA ILE A 356 -21.05 -4.50 -43.48
C ILE A 356 -21.89 -4.02 -44.68
N ILE A 357 -22.97 -4.73 -45.01
CA ILE A 357 -23.89 -4.30 -46.06
C ILE A 357 -24.70 -3.09 -45.56
N CYS A 358 -24.53 -1.94 -46.22
CA CYS A 358 -25.32 -0.73 -45.97
C CYS A 358 -26.35 -0.50 -47.10
N LEU A 359 -27.65 -0.48 -46.76
CA LEU A 359 -28.75 -0.30 -47.71
C LEU A 359 -29.28 1.14 -47.68
N VAL A 360 -28.83 1.98 -48.62
CA VAL A 360 -29.18 3.42 -48.70
C VAL A 360 -30.28 3.68 -49.74
N GLY A 361 -31.12 4.70 -49.51
CA GLY A 361 -32.31 5.00 -50.33
C GLY A 361 -33.47 5.60 -49.52
N PRO A 362 -34.53 6.10 -50.18
CA PRO A 362 -35.66 6.76 -49.51
C PRO A 362 -36.48 5.78 -48.62
N PRO A 363 -37.31 6.29 -47.70
CA PRO A 363 -38.21 5.45 -46.90
C PRO A 363 -39.21 4.71 -47.80
N GLY A 364 -39.59 3.49 -47.42
CA GLY A 364 -40.57 2.68 -48.14
C GLY A 364 -40.05 1.81 -49.30
N VAL A 365 -38.74 1.87 -49.62
CA VAL A 365 -38.14 1.06 -50.71
C VAL A 365 -37.86 -0.41 -50.37
N GLY A 366 -38.26 -0.88 -49.19
CA GLY A 366 -38.15 -2.29 -48.80
C GLY A 366 -36.84 -2.73 -48.14
N LYS A 367 -36.01 -1.82 -47.59
CA LYS A 367 -34.72 -2.14 -46.91
C LYS A 367 -34.82 -3.20 -45.81
N THR A 368 -35.80 -3.03 -44.91
CA THR A 368 -36.07 -3.98 -43.83
C THR A 368 -36.57 -5.32 -44.39
N SER A 369 -37.38 -5.26 -45.46
CA SER A 369 -37.95 -6.43 -46.11
C SER A 369 -36.86 -7.27 -46.77
N ILE A 370 -35.94 -6.65 -47.52
CA ILE A 370 -34.82 -7.37 -48.15
C ILE A 370 -33.87 -7.98 -47.11
N SER A 371 -33.67 -7.33 -45.96
CA SER A 371 -32.88 -7.87 -44.85
C SER A 371 -33.51 -9.13 -44.23
N LYS A 372 -34.85 -9.16 -44.12
CA LYS A 372 -35.58 -10.37 -43.70
C LYS A 372 -35.44 -11.50 -44.72
N SER A 373 -35.50 -11.19 -46.00
CA SER A 373 -35.29 -12.17 -47.09
C SER A 373 -33.87 -12.73 -47.08
N ILE A 374 -32.86 -11.91 -46.77
CA ILE A 374 -31.49 -12.38 -46.58
C ILE A 374 -31.44 -13.41 -45.45
N ALA A 375 -32.01 -13.09 -44.28
CA ALA A 375 -32.06 -14.02 -43.15
C ALA A 375 -32.79 -15.32 -43.50
N HIS A 376 -33.95 -15.23 -44.14
CA HIS A 376 -34.72 -16.39 -44.60
C HIS A 376 -33.92 -17.25 -45.58
N SER A 377 -33.27 -16.62 -46.57
CA SER A 377 -32.48 -17.31 -47.57
C SER A 377 -31.23 -18.01 -47.03
N LEU A 378 -30.71 -17.52 -45.89
CA LEU A 378 -29.54 -18.09 -45.21
C LEU A 378 -29.93 -19.09 -44.10
N ASN A 379 -31.22 -19.33 -43.88
CA ASN A 379 -31.74 -20.09 -42.74
C ASN A 379 -31.28 -19.54 -41.37
N ARG A 380 -31.06 -18.22 -41.28
CA ARG A 380 -30.63 -17.55 -40.05
C ARG A 380 -31.81 -16.87 -39.37
N LYS A 381 -31.77 -16.79 -38.04
CA LYS A 381 -32.73 -15.97 -37.28
C LYS A 381 -32.54 -14.50 -37.63
N PHE A 382 -33.65 -13.77 -37.70
CA PHE A 382 -33.65 -12.33 -37.98
C PHE A 382 -33.93 -11.53 -36.71
N ILE A 383 -33.09 -10.55 -36.43
CA ILE A 383 -33.31 -9.55 -35.38
C ILE A 383 -33.08 -8.16 -35.93
N SER A 384 -33.77 -7.18 -35.37
CA SER A 384 -33.67 -5.79 -35.79
C SER A 384 -33.64 -4.85 -34.58
N MET A 385 -32.78 -3.84 -34.66
CA MET A 385 -32.70 -2.74 -33.71
C MET A 385 -32.82 -1.42 -34.49
N ARG A 386 -33.71 -0.54 -34.06
CA ARG A 386 -33.78 0.83 -34.57
C ARG A 386 -32.76 1.68 -33.83
N LEU A 387 -31.91 2.37 -34.57
CA LEU A 387 -30.92 3.31 -34.05
C LEU A 387 -31.47 4.74 -33.98
N GLY A 388 -32.58 5.01 -34.66
CA GLY A 388 -33.27 6.30 -34.57
C GLY A 388 -33.64 6.66 -33.14
N GLY A 389 -33.10 7.78 -32.65
CA GLY A 389 -33.35 8.28 -31.30
C GLY A 389 -32.41 7.73 -30.21
N VAL A 390 -31.44 6.88 -30.56
CA VAL A 390 -30.36 6.48 -29.65
C VAL A 390 -29.44 7.67 -29.44
N ARG A 391 -29.21 8.03 -28.17
CA ARG A 391 -28.42 9.20 -27.74
C ARG A 391 -27.30 8.87 -26.77
N ASP A 392 -27.33 7.67 -26.20
CA ASP A 392 -26.41 7.23 -25.15
C ASP A 392 -25.74 5.91 -25.55
N GLU A 393 -24.43 5.80 -25.28
CA GLU A 393 -23.67 4.56 -25.48
C GLU A 393 -24.20 3.41 -24.63
N ALA A 394 -24.81 3.71 -23.47
CA ALA A 394 -25.36 2.70 -22.57
C ALA A 394 -26.52 1.90 -23.21
N GLU A 395 -27.22 2.46 -24.21
CA GLU A 395 -28.24 1.70 -24.94
C GLU A 395 -27.65 0.58 -25.81
N ILE A 396 -26.37 0.72 -26.20
CA ILE A 396 -25.64 -0.25 -27.03
C ILE A 396 -24.82 -1.19 -26.14
N ARG A 397 -24.02 -0.64 -25.22
CA ARG A 397 -23.09 -1.39 -24.34
C ARG A 397 -23.73 -1.91 -23.05
N GLY A 398 -24.75 -1.21 -22.54
CA GLY A 398 -25.29 -1.43 -21.20
C GLY A 398 -24.63 -0.56 -20.15
N HIS A 399 -25.13 -0.66 -18.91
CA HIS A 399 -24.58 0.08 -17.77
C HIS A 399 -23.51 -0.71 -17.04
N ARG A 400 -22.65 0.00 -16.30
CA ARG A 400 -21.74 -0.66 -15.35
C ARG A 400 -22.54 -1.44 -14.31
N ARG A 401 -22.14 -2.69 -14.07
CA ARG A 401 -22.79 -3.63 -13.13
C ARG A 401 -22.93 -3.10 -11.70
N THR A 402 -22.15 -2.11 -11.29
CA THR A 402 -22.14 -1.54 -9.94
C THR A 402 -23.42 -0.76 -9.57
N TYR A 403 -24.30 -0.47 -10.55
CA TYR A 403 -25.56 0.21 -10.29
C TYR A 403 -26.70 -0.79 -10.06
N ILE A 404 -27.47 -0.58 -9.00
CA ILE A 404 -28.71 -1.32 -8.76
C ILE A 404 -29.66 -1.05 -9.94
N GLY A 405 -30.07 -2.11 -10.64
CA GLY A 405 -30.86 -2.01 -11.88
C GLY A 405 -30.06 -1.82 -13.16
N ALA A 406 -28.73 -2.04 -13.14
CA ALA A 406 -27.93 -2.10 -14.36
C ALA A 406 -28.47 -3.19 -15.29
N MET A 407 -28.73 -2.81 -16.54
CA MET A 407 -29.20 -3.70 -17.60
C MET A 407 -28.13 -3.80 -18.70
N PRO A 408 -28.03 -4.96 -19.36
CA PRO A 408 -27.20 -5.08 -20.54
C PRO A 408 -27.73 -4.20 -21.68
N GLY A 409 -26.85 -3.88 -22.63
CA GLY A 409 -27.23 -3.12 -23.81
C GLY A 409 -28.20 -3.89 -24.71
N ARG A 410 -28.91 -3.17 -25.59
CA ARG A 410 -29.96 -3.75 -26.46
C ARG A 410 -29.46 -4.89 -27.34
N ILE A 411 -28.18 -4.89 -27.72
CA ILE A 411 -27.58 -5.96 -28.53
C ILE A 411 -27.60 -7.28 -27.78
N ILE A 412 -27.08 -7.30 -26.55
CA ILE A 412 -27.06 -8.48 -25.69
C ILE A 412 -28.49 -8.95 -25.40
N THR A 413 -29.40 -8.04 -25.04
CA THR A 413 -30.81 -8.40 -24.81
C THR A 413 -31.49 -9.02 -26.04
N LEU A 414 -31.13 -8.59 -27.26
CA LEU A 414 -31.65 -9.19 -28.49
C LEU A 414 -31.03 -10.57 -28.78
N LEU A 415 -29.77 -10.78 -28.43
CA LEU A 415 -29.12 -12.08 -28.51
C LEU A 415 -29.72 -13.09 -27.51
N GLU A 416 -29.98 -12.67 -26.28
CA GLU A 416 -30.71 -13.46 -25.28
C GLU A 416 -32.09 -13.88 -25.80
N LYS A 417 -32.80 -12.98 -26.50
CA LYS A 417 -34.13 -13.29 -27.07
C LYS A 417 -34.07 -14.24 -28.25
N VAL A 418 -33.05 -14.13 -29.11
CA VAL A 418 -32.96 -14.94 -30.33
C VAL A 418 -32.38 -16.33 -30.08
N LYS A 419 -31.65 -16.50 -28.96
CA LYS A 419 -31.06 -17.77 -28.50
C LYS A 419 -30.14 -18.44 -29.52
N VAL A 420 -29.54 -17.67 -30.44
CA VAL A 420 -28.49 -18.11 -31.38
C VAL A 420 -27.43 -17.03 -31.55
N ASN A 421 -26.16 -17.42 -31.74
CA ASN A 421 -25.02 -16.48 -31.85
C ASN A 421 -24.72 -16.00 -33.28
N ASN A 422 -25.38 -16.57 -34.31
CA ASN A 422 -25.18 -16.21 -35.71
C ASN A 422 -26.39 -15.54 -36.41
N PRO A 423 -27.21 -14.70 -35.74
CA PRO A 423 -28.37 -14.11 -36.38
C PRO A 423 -27.98 -13.12 -37.48
N VAL A 424 -28.93 -12.80 -38.37
CA VAL A 424 -28.86 -11.60 -39.20
C VAL A 424 -29.38 -10.44 -38.38
N PHE A 425 -28.47 -9.52 -38.04
CA PHE A 425 -28.76 -8.35 -37.23
C PHE A 425 -28.95 -7.13 -38.14
N LEU A 426 -30.17 -6.58 -38.19
CA LEU A 426 -30.46 -5.33 -38.90
C LEU A 426 -30.34 -4.14 -37.95
N LEU A 427 -29.42 -3.23 -38.25
CA LEU A 427 -29.33 -1.91 -37.63
C LEU A 427 -30.06 -0.90 -38.52
N ASP A 428 -31.28 -0.55 -38.15
CA ASP A 428 -32.16 0.31 -38.95
C ASP A 428 -31.99 1.79 -38.57
N GLU A 429 -32.15 2.69 -39.54
CA GLU A 429 -32.04 4.16 -39.37
C GLU A 429 -30.70 4.65 -38.77
N ILE A 430 -29.58 4.10 -39.23
CA ILE A 430 -28.23 4.53 -38.78
C ILE A 430 -27.96 6.03 -39.06
N ASP A 431 -28.60 6.59 -40.08
CA ASP A 431 -28.54 8.02 -40.44
C ASP A 431 -29.21 8.93 -39.39
N LYS A 432 -30.03 8.37 -38.50
CA LYS A 432 -30.73 9.09 -37.43
C LYS A 432 -30.08 8.94 -36.05
N LEU A 433 -28.83 8.46 -36.00
CA LEU A 433 -28.03 8.50 -34.78
C LEU A 433 -27.76 9.96 -34.40
N ALA A 434 -28.17 10.34 -33.19
CA ALA A 434 -27.93 11.68 -32.66
C ALA A 434 -26.68 11.66 -31.79
N SER A 435 -25.75 12.59 -32.04
CA SER A 435 -24.62 12.85 -31.15
C SER A 435 -25.04 13.89 -30.09
N ASP A 436 -25.21 13.46 -28.83
CA ASP A 436 -25.45 14.36 -27.69
C ASP A 436 -24.17 14.49 -26.83
N PHE A 437 -24.05 15.55 -26.05
CA PHE A 437 -22.85 15.92 -25.25
C PHE A 437 -22.37 14.89 -24.21
N ARG A 438 -23.11 13.79 -23.99
CA ARG A 438 -22.83 12.78 -22.93
C ARG A 438 -22.09 11.53 -23.41
N GLY A 439 -21.94 11.33 -24.72
CA GLY A 439 -21.23 10.18 -25.28
C GLY A 439 -21.43 10.07 -26.78
N ASP A 440 -20.56 9.31 -27.46
CA ASP A 440 -20.66 9.05 -28.89
C ASP A 440 -21.16 7.61 -29.15
N PRO A 441 -22.46 7.41 -29.45
CA PRO A 441 -22.99 6.08 -29.75
C PRO A 441 -22.35 5.47 -30.99
N ALA A 442 -21.77 6.26 -31.91
CA ALA A 442 -21.05 5.73 -33.06
C ALA A 442 -19.78 4.97 -32.62
N SER A 443 -19.06 5.48 -31.62
CA SER A 443 -17.90 4.79 -31.03
C SER A 443 -18.28 3.43 -30.41
N ALA A 444 -19.43 3.35 -29.72
CA ALA A 444 -19.93 2.09 -29.19
C ALA A 444 -20.34 1.10 -30.29
N LEU A 445 -20.91 1.60 -31.40
CA LEU A 445 -21.21 0.75 -32.56
C LEU A 445 -19.94 0.26 -33.26
N LEU A 446 -18.88 1.07 -33.33
CA LEU A 446 -17.61 0.63 -33.92
C LEU A 446 -17.04 -0.58 -33.19
N GLU A 447 -17.05 -0.60 -31.86
CA GLU A 447 -16.58 -1.75 -31.07
C GLU A 447 -17.38 -3.04 -31.35
N VAL A 448 -18.68 -2.91 -31.59
CA VAL A 448 -19.56 -4.05 -31.93
C VAL A 448 -19.31 -4.53 -33.36
N LEU A 449 -19.05 -3.60 -34.27
CA LEU A 449 -19.06 -3.84 -35.71
C LEU A 449 -17.68 -4.10 -36.30
N ASP A 450 -16.60 -3.76 -35.59
CA ASP A 450 -15.22 -3.99 -36.00
C ASP A 450 -14.84 -5.48 -35.77
N PRO A 451 -14.53 -6.26 -36.83
CA PRO A 451 -14.43 -7.72 -36.78
C PRO A 451 -13.05 -8.30 -36.44
#